data_AF-A0A354DHX9-F1
#
_entry.id   AF-A0A354DHX9-F1
#
_cell.length_a   1.000
_cell.length_b   1.000
_cell.length_c   1.000
_cell.angle_alpha   90.00
_cell.angle_beta   90.00
_cell.angle_gamma   90.00
#
_symmetry.space_group_name_H-M   'P 1'
#
loop_
_entity.id
_entity.type
_entity.pdbx_description
1 polymer ?
#
loop_
_entity_poly.entity_id
_entity_poly.type
_entity_poly.pdbx_seq_one_letter_code
_entity_poly.pdbx_strand_id
1 'polypeptide(L)'
;DTYKKVYEYSDVLKEIPTYEEGPYKNVFETFFYKENADGTLVWNNHALKSGELLAIGRDASNLAKSGTGLADIQKQIEKKYSGEYGADDPRRNFK
;
A
#
# COMPACT_ATOMS: atom_id res chain seq x y z
N ASP A 1 11.20 11.65 1.32
CA ASP A 1 11.45 10.33 1.95
C ASP A 1 10.43 9.28 1.48
N THR A 2 9.13 9.54 1.63
CA THR A 2 8.04 8.62 1.24
C THR A 2 8.13 8.11 -0.20
N TYR A 3 8.25 8.99 -1.20
CA TYR A 3 8.35 8.57 -2.61
C TYR A 3 9.58 7.70 -2.92
N LYS A 4 10.72 7.97 -2.26
CA LYS A 4 11.95 7.18 -2.43
C LYS A 4 11.77 5.76 -1.89
N LYS A 5 11.17 5.62 -0.70
CA LYS A 5 10.85 4.32 -0.11
C LYS A 5 9.82 3.55 -0.93
N VAL A 6 8.77 4.22 -1.39
CA VAL A 6 7.75 3.60 -2.25
C VAL A 6 8.36 3.02 -3.52
N TYR A 7 9.32 3.73 -4.11
CA TYR A 7 10.02 3.21 -5.29
C TYR A 7 10.99 2.07 -4.97
N GLU A 8 11.74 2.19 -3.87
CA GLU A 8 12.65 1.15 -3.36
C GLU A 8 11.92 -0.18 -3.10
N TYR A 9 10.69 -0.12 -2.58
CA TYR A 9 9.85 -1.29 -2.32
C TYR A 9 8.74 -1.49 -3.37
N SER A 10 8.93 -0.97 -4.58
CA SER A 10 7.89 -1.02 -5.63
C SER A 10 7.43 -2.44 -5.97
N ASP A 11 8.34 -3.43 -5.94
CA ASP A 11 8.00 -4.83 -6.19
C ASP A 11 7.06 -5.41 -5.14
N VAL A 12 7.18 -4.99 -3.88
CA VAL A 12 6.23 -5.36 -2.82
C VAL A 12 4.92 -4.60 -3.01
N LEU A 13 4.98 -3.29 -3.23
CA LEU A 13 3.78 -2.44 -3.28
C LEU A 13 2.88 -2.68 -4.49
N LYS A 14 3.40 -3.27 -5.58
CA LYS A 14 2.61 -3.73 -6.74
C LYS A 14 1.74 -4.95 -6.41
N GLU A 15 2.12 -5.71 -5.39
CA GLU A 15 1.45 -6.94 -4.96
C GLU A 15 0.48 -6.71 -3.78
N ILE A 16 0.35 -5.45 -3.32
CA ILE A 16 -0.57 -5.08 -2.25
C ILE A 16 -1.79 -4.37 -2.86
N PRO A 17 -3.02 -4.88 -2.67
CA PRO A 17 -4.22 -4.26 -3.21
C PRO A 17 -4.54 -2.93 -2.51
N THR A 18 -5.32 -2.09 -3.18
CA THR A 18 -6.00 -0.96 -2.54
C THR A 18 -7.36 -1.41 -2.03
N TYR A 19 -7.78 -0.92 -0.87
CA TYR A 19 -9.13 -1.17 -0.34
C TYR A 19 -10.08 0.02 -0.55
N GLU A 20 -9.60 1.07 -1.23
CA GLU A 20 -10.43 2.17 -1.71
C GLU A 20 -11.08 1.86 -3.06
N GLU A 21 -12.29 2.37 -3.27
CA GLU A 21 -12.89 2.41 -4.60
C GLU A 21 -12.11 3.36 -5.51
N GLY A 22 -11.67 2.87 -6.67
CA GLY A 22 -10.90 3.69 -7.60
C GLY A 22 -10.34 2.90 -8.79
N PRO A 23 -9.61 3.58 -9.69
CA PRO A 23 -9.03 2.95 -10.87
C PRO A 23 -7.71 2.19 -10.58
N TYR A 24 -7.19 2.27 -9.36
CA TYR A 24 -5.89 1.73 -8.99
C TYR A 24 -6.00 0.27 -8.59
N LYS A 25 -5.10 -0.56 -9.10
CA LYS A 25 -5.10 -2.02 -8.85
C LYS A 25 -4.33 -2.38 -7.59
N ASN A 26 -3.34 -1.56 -7.25
CA ASN A 26 -2.44 -1.79 -6.14
C ASN A 26 -1.98 -0.46 -5.54
N VAL A 27 -1.40 -0.56 -4.35
CA VAL A 27 -0.94 0.59 -3.58
C VAL A 27 0.12 1.37 -4.36
N PHE A 28 1.01 0.70 -5.10
CA PHE A 28 2.05 1.40 -5.86
C PHE A 28 1.48 2.39 -6.89
N GLU A 29 0.44 2.02 -7.63
CA GLU A 29 -0.21 2.88 -8.64
C GLU A 29 -0.83 4.15 -8.03
N THR A 30 -1.12 4.15 -6.72
CA THR A 30 -1.64 5.34 -6.02
C THR A 30 -0.56 6.39 -5.74
N PHE A 31 0.72 5.99 -5.78
CA PHE A 31 1.88 6.86 -5.65
C PHE A 31 2.60 7.11 -6.97
N PHE A 32 2.51 6.18 -7.92
CA PHE A 32 3.27 6.20 -9.16
C PHE A 32 2.34 6.14 -10.37
N TYR A 33 2.54 7.04 -11.33
CA TYR A 33 1.75 7.06 -12.55
C TYR A 33 2.47 6.35 -13.70
N LYS A 34 3.69 6.81 -14.05
CA LYS A 34 4.48 6.21 -15.14
C LYS A 34 5.94 6.60 -15.07
N GLU A 35 6.77 5.85 -15.78
CA GLU A 35 8.11 6.25 -16.19
C GLU A 35 8.05 6.68 -17.65
N ASN A 36 8.64 7.83 -17.97
CA ASN A 36 8.77 8.30 -19.35
C ASN A 36 9.94 7.59 -20.05
N ALA A 37 9.97 7.66 -21.38
CA ALA A 37 11.04 7.04 -22.18
C ALA A 37 12.45 7.57 -21.87
N ASP A 38 12.55 8.76 -21.27
CA ASP A 38 13.81 9.38 -20.83
C ASP A 38 14.23 8.99 -19.41
N GLY A 39 13.50 8.08 -18.75
CA GLY A 39 13.74 7.63 -17.38
C GLY A 39 13.20 8.58 -16.31
N THR A 40 12.50 9.65 -16.67
CA THR A 40 11.88 10.54 -15.67
C THR A 40 10.63 9.89 -15.08
N LEU A 41 10.51 9.95 -13.76
CA LEU A 41 9.39 9.36 -13.02
C LEU A 41 8.26 10.39 -12.84
N VAL A 42 7.04 9.99 -13.20
CA VAL A 42 5.82 10.76 -12.97
C VAL A 42 5.06 10.16 -11.80
N TRP A 43 4.88 10.95 -10.75
CA TRP A 43 4.24 10.53 -9.51
C TRP A 43 2.75 10.81 -9.53
N ASN A 44 2.00 9.88 -8.94
CA ASN A 44 0.60 10.07 -8.59
C ASN A 44 0.49 10.65 -7.17
N ASN A 45 -0.47 11.53 -6.95
CA ASN A 45 -0.72 12.14 -5.64
C ASN A 45 -1.99 11.60 -4.96
N HIS A 46 -2.64 10.58 -5.53
CA HIS A 46 -3.85 9.99 -4.94
C HIS A 46 -3.60 9.50 -3.52
N ALA A 47 -2.51 8.76 -3.30
CA ALA A 47 -2.13 8.29 -1.97
C ALA A 47 -1.99 9.44 -0.97
N LEU A 48 -1.44 10.61 -1.37
CA LEU A 48 -1.28 11.75 -0.45
C LEU A 48 -2.61 12.32 0.07
N LYS A 49 -3.71 12.05 -0.64
CA LYS A 49 -5.05 12.48 -0.26
C LYS A 49 -5.80 11.43 0.58
N SER A 50 -5.20 10.24 0.75
CA SER A 50 -5.74 9.14 1.52
C SER A 50 -4.82 8.78 2.68
N GLY A 51 -5.29 8.98 3.90
CA GLY A 51 -4.57 8.54 5.10
C GLY A 51 -4.36 7.02 5.12
N GLU A 52 -5.30 6.27 4.55
CA GLU A 52 -5.25 4.80 4.49
C GLU A 52 -4.15 4.32 3.54
N LEU A 53 -4.11 4.82 2.31
CA LEU A 53 -3.10 4.41 1.32
C LEU A 53 -1.67 4.78 1.76
N LEU A 54 -1.51 5.92 2.44
CA LEU A 54 -0.24 6.27 3.08
C LEU A 54 0.16 5.28 4.16
N ALA A 55 -0.79 4.83 4.99
CA ALA A 55 -0.53 3.87 6.04
C ALA A 55 -0.19 2.50 5.45
N ILE A 56 -0.93 2.02 4.45
CA ILE A 56 -0.66 0.75 3.77
C ILE A 56 0.73 0.77 3.14
N GLY A 57 1.05 1.81 2.35
CA GLY A 57 2.35 1.94 1.69
C GLY A 57 3.52 1.99 2.68
N ARG A 58 3.34 2.71 3.80
CA ARG A 58 4.34 2.77 4.88
C ARG A 58 4.53 1.42 5.55
N ASP A 59 3.46 0.74 5.90
CA ASP A 59 3.52 -0.50 6.68
C ASP A 59 4.07 -1.65 5.84
N ALA A 60 3.62 -1.79 4.59
CA ALA A 60 4.18 -2.77 3.66
C ALA A 60 5.67 -2.56 3.44
N SER A 61 6.10 -1.29 3.26
CA SER A 61 7.53 -0.95 3.12
C SER A 61 8.34 -1.29 4.38
N ASN A 62 7.79 -1.04 5.57
CA ASN A 62 8.49 -1.34 6.83
C ASN A 62 8.61 -2.85 7.08
N LEU A 63 7.57 -3.63 6.76
CA LEU A 63 7.61 -5.09 6.87
C LEU A 63 8.60 -5.69 5.87
N ALA A 64 8.64 -5.18 4.63
CA ALA A 64 9.64 -5.58 3.65
C ALA A 64 11.06 -5.26 4.14
N LYS A 65 11.26 -4.05 4.68
CA LYS A 65 12.53 -3.62 5.26
C LYS A 65 12.98 -4.50 6.44
N SER A 66 12.05 -5.07 7.22
CA SER A 66 12.38 -5.97 8.33
C SER A 66 12.66 -7.42 7.88
N GLY A 67 12.61 -7.71 6.58
CA GLY A 67 12.83 -9.04 6.03
C GLY A 67 11.59 -9.95 6.04
N THR A 68 10.40 -9.38 6.25
CA THR A 68 9.14 -10.14 6.17
C THR A 68 8.90 -10.61 4.73
N GLY A 69 8.50 -11.88 4.55
CA GLY A 69 8.17 -12.42 3.23
C GLY A 69 6.88 -11.83 2.66
N LEU A 70 6.78 -11.74 1.32
CA LEU A 70 5.65 -11.11 0.63
C LEU A 70 4.27 -11.65 1.06
N ALA A 71 4.11 -12.97 1.15
CA ALA A 71 2.85 -13.58 1.55
C ALA A 71 2.42 -13.17 2.97
N ASP A 72 3.37 -13.05 3.90
CA ASP A 72 3.09 -12.59 5.26
C ASP A 72 2.80 -11.08 5.29
N ILE A 73 3.42 -10.29 4.41
CA ILE A 73 3.09 -8.87 4.25
C ILE A 73 1.66 -8.72 3.77
N GLN A 74 1.28 -9.42 2.69
CA GLN A 74 -0.09 -9.40 2.16
C GLN A 74 -1.11 -9.76 3.24
N LYS A 75 -0.88 -10.85 3.97
CA LYS A 75 -1.76 -11.28 5.06
C LYS A 75 -1.87 -10.25 6.18
N GLN A 76 -0.77 -9.60 6.57
CA GLN A 76 -0.79 -8.58 7.63
C GLN A 76 -1.50 -7.31 7.19
N ILE A 77 -1.27 -6.87 5.95
CA ILE A 77 -1.97 -5.72 5.37
C ILE A 77 -3.47 -6.03 5.22
N GLU A 78 -3.82 -7.19 4.68
CA GLU A 78 -5.21 -7.63 4.58
C GLU A 78 -5.87 -7.65 5.96
N LYS A 79 -5.28 -8.32 6.95
CA LYS A 79 -5.79 -8.34 8.33
C LYS A 79 -6.08 -6.95 8.90
N LYS A 80 -5.23 -5.96 8.57
CA LYS A 80 -5.28 -4.61 9.11
C LYS A 80 -6.21 -3.66 8.35
N TYR A 81 -6.36 -3.83 7.03
CA TYR A 81 -7.01 -2.85 6.16
C TYR A 81 -8.20 -3.41 5.34
N SER A 82 -8.37 -4.73 5.22
CA SER A 82 -9.40 -5.33 4.36
C SER A 82 -10.81 -5.41 4.96
N GLY A 83 -11.11 -4.67 6.03
CA GLY A 83 -12.41 -4.72 6.69
C GLY A 83 -12.79 -3.43 7.40
N GLU A 84 -14.09 -3.23 7.63
CA GLU A 84 -14.67 -2.07 8.35
C GLU A 84 -14.08 -1.88 9.75
N TYR A 85 -13.50 -2.93 10.32
CA TYR A 85 -12.83 -2.95 11.59
C TYR A 85 -11.80 -4.10 11.51
N GLY A 86 -10.51 -3.77 11.59
CA GLY A 86 -9.40 -4.73 11.46
C GLY A 86 -9.59 -5.97 12.35
N ALA A 87 -8.94 -7.09 12.05
CA ALA A 87 -9.28 -8.37 12.71
C ALA A 87 -9.05 -8.42 14.24
N ASP A 88 -8.48 -7.37 14.85
CA ASP A 88 -8.34 -7.21 16.30
C ASP A 88 -9.31 -6.15 16.89
N ASP A 89 -10.26 -5.63 16.11
CA ASP A 89 -11.23 -4.62 16.57
C ASP A 89 -12.46 -5.30 17.21
N PRO A 90 -12.77 -4.99 18.48
CA PRO A 90 -13.86 -5.62 19.22
C PRO A 90 -15.26 -5.38 18.62
N ARG A 91 -15.42 -4.42 17.69
CA ARG A 91 -16.69 -4.15 16.98
C ARG A 91 -16.98 -5.11 15.84
N ARG A 92 -16.01 -5.93 15.41
CA ARG A 92 -16.20 -6.92 14.33
C ARG A 92 -17.28 -7.97 14.64
N ASN A 93 -17.61 -8.18 15.91
CA ASN A 93 -18.63 -9.14 16.36
C ASN A 93 -20.01 -8.52 16.62
N PHE A 94 -20.21 -7.22 16.37
CA PHE A 94 -21.54 -6.63 16.50
C PHE A 94 -22.31 -6.85 15.19
N LYS A 95 -23.13 -7.91 15.20
CA LYS A 95 -24.23 -8.11 14.24
C LYS A 95 -25.44 -7.27 14.62
#